data_AF-A0A9P6YRD3-F1
#
_entry.id   AF-A0A9P6YRD3-F1
#
_cell.length_a   1.000
_cell.length_b   1.000
_cell.length_c   1.000
_cell.angle_alpha   90.00
_cell.angle_beta   90.00
_cell.angle_gamma   90.00
#
_symmetry.space_group_name_H-M   'P 1'
#
loop_
_entity.id
_entity.type
_entity.pdbx_description
1 polymer ?
#
loop_
_entity_poly.entity_id
_entity_poly.type
_entity_poly.pdbx_seq_one_letter_code
_entity_poly.pdbx_strand_id
1 'polypeptide(L)' 'MAGALENAERDLPRIRDHERESDFGSIFSVSGPVVVAENMYGSAMYELVRVGHAELVGEVIRIDGDKATIQVYEETGT' A
#
# COMPACT_ATOMS: atom_id res chain seq x y z
N MET A 1 -11.73 17.51 2.61
CA MET A 1 -10.72 16.54 2.15
C MET A 1 -10.81 15.19 2.88
N ALA A 2 -11.86 14.90 3.66
CA ALA A 2 -12.03 13.60 4.31
C ALA A 2 -12.66 12.54 3.38
N GLY A 3 -13.61 12.94 2.52
CA GLY A 3 -14.34 11.98 1.68
C GLY A 3 -13.57 11.42 0.46
N ALA A 4 -12.39 11.94 0.10
CA ALA A 4 -11.64 11.40 -1.04
C ALA A 4 -10.88 10.12 -0.66
N LEU A 5 -10.31 10.08 0.55
CA LEU A 5 -9.66 8.90 1.10
C LEU A 5 -10.69 7.83 1.45
N GLU A 6 -11.78 8.21 2.13
CA GLU A 6 -12.84 7.26 2.54
C GLU A 6 -13.47 6.51 1.35
N ASN A 7 -13.64 7.17 0.20
CA ASN A 7 -14.11 6.50 -1.02
C ASN A 7 -13.04 5.55 -1.60
N ALA A 8 -11.76 5.96 -1.58
CA ALA A 8 -10.69 5.13 -2.10
C ALA A 8 -10.48 3.86 -1.26
N GLU A 9 -10.60 3.94 0.06
CA GLU A 9 -10.54 2.77 0.96
C GLU A 9 -11.60 1.72 0.64
N ARG A 10 -12.75 2.16 0.13
CA ARG A 10 -13.90 1.33 -0.23
C ARG A 10 -13.72 0.57 -1.54
N ASP A 11 -13.00 1.17 -2.49
CA ASP A 11 -12.75 0.61 -3.83
C ASP A 11 -11.42 -0.16 -3.92
N LEU A 12 -10.53 -0.04 -2.94
CA LEU A 12 -9.28 -0.80 -2.92
C LEU A 12 -9.55 -2.30 -2.69
N PRO A 13 -9.10 -3.18 -3.62
CA PRO A 13 -9.26 -4.62 -3.49
C PRO A 13 -8.62 -5.10 -2.18
N ARG A 14 -9.27 -6.07 -1.53
CA ARG A 14 -8.81 -6.63 -0.26
C ARG A 14 -7.96 -7.86 -0.54
N ILE A 15 -7.11 -8.23 0.41
CA ILE A 15 -6.22 -9.39 0.29
C ILE A 15 -7.03 -10.67 -0.01
N ARG A 16 -8.24 -10.79 0.55
CA ARG A 16 -9.15 -11.93 0.32
C ARG A 16 -9.68 -12.04 -1.11
N ASP A 17 -9.59 -10.97 -1.90
CA ASP A 17 -10.04 -10.95 -3.30
C ASP A 17 -8.99 -11.53 -4.25
N HIS A 18 -7.77 -11.82 -3.77
CA HIS A 18 -6.69 -12.41 -4.55
C HIS A 18 -6.47 -13.89 -4.21
N GLU A 19 -6.29 -14.72 -5.25
CA GLU A 19 -6.15 -16.17 -5.12
C GLU A 19 -4.71 -16.65 -4.89
N ARG A 20 -3.69 -15.81 -5.18
CA ARG A 20 -2.27 -16.20 -5.12
C ARG A 20 -1.43 -15.18 -4.36
N GLU A 21 -0.58 -15.68 -3.47
CA GLU A 21 0.40 -14.86 -2.72
C GLU A 21 1.38 -14.14 -3.67
N SER A 22 1.70 -14.74 -4.82
CA SER A 22 2.59 -14.17 -5.83
C SER A 22 2.05 -12.91 -6.52
N ASP A 23 0.76 -12.59 -6.33
CA ASP A 23 0.17 -11.36 -6.87
C ASP A 23 0.49 -10.12 -6.00
N PHE A 24 1.15 -10.30 -4.84
CA PHE A 24 1.53 -9.22 -3.92
C PHE A 24 3.04 -8.97 -3.86
N GLY A 25 3.40 -7.71 -3.59
CA GLY A 25 4.77 -7.37 -3.17
C GLY A 25 5.05 -7.78 -1.72
N SER A 26 6.33 -7.76 -1.34
CA SER A 26 6.79 -8.12 -0.01
C SER A 26 7.41 -6.93 0.71
N ILE A 27 7.15 -6.78 2.01
CA ILE A 27 7.76 -5.70 2.81
C ILE A 27 9.26 -5.97 2.94
N PHE A 28 10.06 -5.06 2.38
CA PHE A 28 11.52 -5.09 2.46
C PHE A 28 12.05 -4.34 3.69
N SER A 29 11.42 -3.20 4.04
CA SER A 29 11.83 -2.38 5.19
C SER A 29 10.69 -1.49 5.69
N VAL A 30 10.72 -1.15 6.99
CA VAL A 30 9.76 -0.25 7.65
C VAL A 30 10.51 0.81 8.44
N SER A 31 10.23 2.09 8.17
CA SER A 31 10.82 3.25 8.82
C SER A 31 9.73 4.25 9.24
N GLY A 32 9.17 4.04 10.44
CA GLY A 32 8.02 4.82 10.90
C GLY A 32 6.83 4.62 9.95
N PRO A 33 6.21 5.70 9.44
CA PRO A 33 5.06 5.57 8.55
C PRO A 33 5.46 5.31 7.08
N VAL A 34 6.75 5.17 6.79
CA VAL A 34 7.27 4.88 5.44
C VAL A 34 7.67 3.41 5.34
N VAL A 35 7.10 2.71 4.38
CA VAL A 35 7.37 1.30 4.10
C VAL A 35 8.04 1.18 2.73
N VAL A 36 9.03 0.30 2.61
CA VAL A 36 9.63 -0.08 1.33
C VAL A 36 9.20 -1.52 1.05
N ALA A 37 8.56 -1.73 -0.10
CA ALA A 37 8.18 -3.04 -0.59
C ALA A 37 8.99 -3.42 -1.84
N GLU A 38 9.32 -4.69 -1.99
CA GLU A 38 9.98 -5.30 -3.17
C GLU A 38 9.00 -6.18 -3.95
N ASN A 39 9.37 -6.56 -5.18
CA ASN A 39 8.48 -7.25 -6.13
C ASN A 39 7.23 -6.44 -6.50
N MET A 40 7.33 -5.11 -6.52
CA MET A 40 6.22 -4.18 -6.82
C MET A 40 6.15 -3.84 -8.31
N TYR A 41 6.45 -4.80 -9.18
CA TYR A 41 6.38 -4.60 -10.63
C TYR A 41 4.92 -4.34 -11.04
N GLY A 42 4.70 -3.24 -11.75
CA GLY A 42 3.37 -2.84 -12.21
C GLY A 42 2.68 -1.80 -11.32
N SER A 43 3.22 -1.51 -10.13
CA SER A 43 2.76 -0.37 -9.33
C SER A 43 3.11 0.96 -9.98
N ALA A 44 2.24 1.95 -9.79
CA ALA A 44 2.41 3.30 -10.28
C ALA A 44 2.64 4.32 -9.16
N MET A 45 3.25 5.45 -9.52
CA MET A 45 3.34 6.60 -8.61
C MET A 45 1.94 7.12 -8.28
N TYR A 46 1.73 7.49 -7.01
CA TYR A 46 0.45 7.92 -6.45
C TYR A 46 -0.65 6.84 -6.46
N GLU A 47 -0.27 5.58 -6.69
CA GLU A 47 -1.18 4.45 -6.54
C GLU A 47 -1.46 4.22 -5.05
N LEU A 48 -2.74 4.00 -4.74
CA LEU A 48 -3.14 3.60 -3.40
C LEU A 48 -3.05 2.07 -3.28
N VAL A 49 -2.46 1.62 -2.17
CA VAL A 49 -2.15 0.22 -1.93
C VAL A 49 -2.55 -0.18 -0.51
N ARG A 50 -2.71 -1.49 -0.28
CA ARG A 50 -2.88 -2.05 1.07
C ARG A 50 -1.57 -2.62 1.57
N VAL A 51 -1.21 -2.31 2.82
CA VAL A 51 0.07 -2.66 3.42
C VAL A 51 -0.13 -3.50 4.67
N GLY A 52 0.57 -4.64 4.72
CA GLY A 52 0.61 -5.54 5.87
C GLY A 52 -0.68 -6.32 6.11
N HIS A 53 -0.70 -7.09 7.18
CA HIS A 53 -1.83 -7.96 7.53
C HIS A 53 -3.08 -7.21 7.99
N ALA A 54 -2.91 -5.98 8.48
CA ALA A 54 -4.00 -5.09 8.88
C ALA A 54 -4.62 -4.34 7.68
N GLU A 55 -4.13 -4.56 6.46
CA GLU A 55 -4.67 -3.96 5.24
C GLU A 55 -4.68 -2.43 5.26
N LEU A 56 -3.69 -1.81 5.94
CA LEU A 56 -3.58 -0.37 6.09
C LEU A 56 -3.44 0.29 4.73
N VAL A 57 -4.09 1.43 4.55
CA VAL A 57 -4.02 2.17 3.28
C VAL A 57 -2.72 2.94 3.22
N GLY A 58 -2.05 2.86 2.08
CA GLY A 58 -0.87 3.66 1.79
C GLY A 58 -0.87 4.18 0.37
N GLU A 59 0.02 5.14 0.11
CA GLU A 59 0.23 5.74 -1.21
C GLU A 59 1.67 5.49 -1.66
N VAL A 60 1.87 5.04 -2.91
CA VAL A 60 3.19 4.90 -3.52
C VAL A 60 3.76 6.29 -3.82
N ILE A 61 4.81 6.69 -3.10
CA ILE A 61 5.45 8.02 -3.21
C ILE A 61 6.81 7.99 -3.93
N ARG A 62 7.35 6.80 -4.20
CA ARG A 62 8.57 6.62 -5.00
C ARG A 62 8.61 5.20 -5.58
N ILE A 63 9.13 5.08 -6.80
CA ILE A 63 9.46 3.79 -7.42
C ILE A 63 10.94 3.79 -7.77
N ASP A 64 11.65 2.72 -7.41
CA ASP A 64 13.05 2.47 -7.73
C ASP A 64 13.20 1.01 -8.18
N GLY A 65 13.26 0.80 -9.50
CA GLY A 65 13.30 -0.54 -10.07
C GLY A 65 12.05 -1.37 -9.71
N ASP A 66 12.26 -2.47 -8.98
CA ASP A 66 11.23 -3.37 -8.48
C ASP A 66 10.69 -2.98 -7.09
N LYS A 67 11.23 -1.91 -6.51
CA LYS A 67 10.87 -1.44 -5.18
C LYS A 67 9.94 -0.24 -5.23
N ALA A 68 8.96 -0.23 -4.35
CA ALA A 68 8.09 0.91 -4.11
C ALA A 68 8.28 1.42 -2.68
N THR A 69 8.41 2.74 -2.53
CA THR A 69 8.31 3.42 -1.23
C THR A 69 6.87 3.87 -1.05
N ILE A 70 6.27 3.46 0.06
CA ILE A 70 4.86 3.62 0.36
C ILE A 70 4.75 4.45 1.64
N GLN A 71 4.00 5.54 1.57
CA GLN A 71 3.57 6.29 2.74
C GLN A 71 2.30 5.65 3.28
N VAL A 72 2.37 5.05 4.47
CA VAL A 72 1.20 4.43 5.11
C VAL A 72 0.44 5.48 5.90
N TYR A 73 -0.88 5.48 5.75
CA TYR A 73 -1.81 6.21 6.59
C TYR A 73 -2.34 5.22 7.62
N GLU A 74 -1.85 5.31 8.85
CA GLU A 74 -2.49 4.62 9.96
C GLU A 74 -3.78 5.39 10.31
N GLU A 75 -4.90 4.68 10.51
CA GLU A 75 -6.02 5.23 11.29
C GLU A 75 -5.56 5.44 12.73
N THR A 76 -4.79 6.51 12.96
CA THR A 76 -4.60 7.08 14.28
C THR A 76 -5.71 8.10 14.50
N GLY A 77 -6.93 7.57 14.62
CA GLY A 77 -7.86 8.12 15.59
C GLY A 77 -7.25 7.89 16.98
N THR A 78 -6.72 8.95 17.58
CA THR A 78 -6.76 9.05 19.05
C THR A 78 -8.19 8.99 19.53
#